data_AF-A0A1L0DC91-F1
#
_entry.id   AF-A0A1L0DC91-F1
#
_cell.length_a   1.000
_cell.length_b   1.000
_cell.length_c   1.000
_cell.angle_alpha   90.00
_cell.angle_beta   90.00
_cell.angle_gamma   90.00
#
_symmetry.space_group_name_H-M   'P 1'
#
loop_
_entity.id
_entity.type
_entity.pdbx_description
1 polymer ?
#
loop_
_entity_poly.entity_id
_entity_poly.type
_entity_poly.pdbx_seq_one_letter_code
_entity_poly.pdbx_strand_id
1 'polypeptide(L)'
;MYDLRLSLSLEFPIDESSVEPIMRKNKPTLTRIKRRTSWRHPPTVTQFDFTMVLLPKTTRNKLGKNVTEHENTHELELEIDTKEIFKGFDKIRDGSDTIRFEELVEVFLNNARCLNNRVTKLASK
;
A
#
# COMPACT_ATOMS: atom_id res chain seq x y z
N MET A 1 -5.42 19.47 -2.37
CA MET A 1 -6.53 18.51 -2.22
C MET A 1 -6.11 17.23 -2.93
N TYR A 2 -6.26 16.08 -2.29
CA TYR A 2 -5.86 14.78 -2.87
C TYR A 2 -7.11 13.94 -3.16
N ASP A 3 -7.11 13.31 -4.32
CA ASP A 3 -8.10 12.28 -4.65
C ASP A 3 -7.69 10.94 -4.04
N LEU A 4 -8.68 10.12 -3.72
CA LEU A 4 -8.46 8.78 -3.16
C LEU A 4 -8.71 7.73 -4.24
N ARG A 5 -7.86 6.70 -4.28
CA ARG A 5 -8.04 5.52 -5.12
C ARG A 5 -8.26 4.30 -4.24
N LEU A 6 -9.39 3.61 -4.43
CA LEU A 6 -9.62 2.30 -3.83
C LEU A 6 -9.08 1.21 -4.76
N SER A 7 -8.27 0.31 -4.23
CA SER A 7 -7.72 -0.83 -4.97
C SER A 7 -7.93 -2.13 -4.19
N LEU A 8 -8.26 -3.19 -4.93
CA LEU A 8 -8.30 -4.56 -4.42
C LEU A 8 -7.31 -5.39 -5.24
N SER A 9 -6.32 -5.96 -4.56
CA SER A 9 -5.21 -6.69 -5.16
C SER A 9 -5.13 -8.10 -4.58
N LEU A 10 -4.66 -9.06 -5.39
CA LEU A 10 -4.37 -10.43 -4.95
C LEU A 10 -2.86 -10.65 -4.96
N GLU A 11 -2.31 -10.98 -3.79
CA GLU A 11 -0.89 -11.29 -3.62
C GLU A 11 -0.70 -12.81 -3.58
N PHE A 12 -0.47 -13.42 -4.74
CA PHE A 12 -0.20 -14.85 -4.83
C PHE A 12 1.24 -15.16 -4.39
N PRO A 13 1.43 -16.06 -3.40
CA PRO A 13 2.77 -16.48 -3.03
C PRO A 13 3.40 -17.24 -4.20
N ILE A 14 4.67 -16.95 -4.46
CA ILE A 14 5.51 -17.75 -5.36
C ILE A 14 6.20 -18.85 -4.57
N ASP A 15 6.46 -19.99 -5.23
CA ASP A 15 7.21 -21.09 -4.61
C ASP A 15 8.61 -20.62 -4.23
N GLU A 16 8.97 -20.74 -2.94
CA GLU A 16 10.27 -20.32 -2.41
C GLU A 16 11.44 -21.01 -3.12
N SER A 17 11.25 -22.27 -3.54
CA SER A 17 12.28 -23.03 -4.28
C SER A 17 12.61 -22.43 -5.64
N SER A 18 11.69 -21.64 -6.21
CA SER A 18 11.86 -20.98 -7.51
C SER A 18 12.58 -19.63 -7.41
N VAL A 19 12.62 -19.00 -6.24
CA VAL A 19 13.09 -17.62 -6.06
C VAL A 19 14.59 -17.49 -6.38
N GLU A 20 15.43 -18.30 -5.73
CA GLU A 20 16.89 -18.25 -5.94
C GLU A 20 17.30 -18.49 -7.41
N PRO A 21 16.81 -19.55 -8.09
CA PRO A 21 17.10 -19.77 -9.50
C PRO A 21 16.70 -18.59 -10.40
N ILE A 22 15.53 -17.98 -10.15
CA ILE A 22 15.05 -16.82 -10.92
C ILE A 22 15.97 -15.62 -10.70
N MET A 23 16.33 -15.33 -9.45
CA MET A 23 17.19 -14.19 -9.10
C MET A 23 18.63 -14.34 -9.63
N ARG A 24 19.17 -15.56 -9.67
CA ARG A 24 20.53 -15.80 -10.18
C ARG A 24 20.63 -15.67 -11.70
N LYS A 25 19.59 -16.10 -12.44
CA LYS A 25 19.60 -16.12 -13.91
C LYS A 25 19.16 -14.80 -14.54
N ASN A 26 18.34 -14.01 -13.84
CA ASN A 26 17.72 -12.82 -14.40
C ASN A 26 18.19 -11.54 -13.72
N LYS A 27 18.12 -10.42 -14.45
CA LYS A 27 18.33 -9.08 -13.89
C LYS A 27 16.97 -8.40 -13.71
N PRO A 28 16.72 -7.71 -12.59
CA PRO A 28 15.48 -6.97 -12.40
C PRO A 28 15.37 -5.85 -13.44
N THR A 29 14.20 -5.73 -14.06
CA THR A 29 13.89 -4.62 -14.98
C THR A 29 13.59 -3.33 -14.22
N LEU A 30 13.09 -3.45 -12.99
CA LEU A 30 12.76 -2.34 -12.11
C LEU A 30 13.20 -2.65 -10.68
N THR A 31 13.88 -1.71 -10.05
CA THR A 31 14.24 -1.76 -8.63
C THR A 31 13.60 -0.57 -7.93
N ARG A 32 12.95 -0.81 -6.77
CA ARG A 32 12.38 0.25 -5.92
C ARG A 32 12.90 0.05 -4.51
N ILE A 33 13.38 1.12 -3.88
CA ILE A 33 13.78 1.11 -2.47
C ILE A 33 12.64 1.74 -1.68
N LYS A 34 12.11 1.03 -0.68
CA LYS A 34 10.98 1.51 0.13
C LYS A 34 11.43 1.75 1.57
N ARG A 35 11.13 2.92 2.12
CA ARG A 35 11.22 3.24 3.55
C ARG A 35 9.81 3.47 4.06
N ARG A 36 9.29 2.53 4.85
CA ARG A 36 7.90 2.52 5.31
C ARG A 36 7.82 2.66 6.82
N THR A 37 6.93 3.53 7.26
CA THR A 37 6.45 3.57 8.64
C THR A 37 4.98 3.16 8.62
N SER A 38 4.64 2.16 9.44
CA SER A 38 3.30 1.58 9.50
C SER A 38 2.71 1.78 10.88
N TRP A 39 1.43 2.14 10.92
CA TRP A 39 0.65 2.26 12.14
C TRP A 39 -0.59 1.38 12.02
N ARG A 40 -0.78 0.49 12.99
CA ARG A 40 -1.99 -0.34 13.07
C ARG A 40 -2.90 0.22 14.13
N HIS A 41 -4.18 0.33 13.79
CA HIS A 41 -5.23 0.68 14.73
C HIS A 41 -6.25 -0.47 14.81
N PRO A 42 -6.00 -1.47 15.67
CA PRO A 42 -6.85 -2.65 15.80
C PRO A 42 -8.35 -2.35 16.01
N PRO A 43 -8.75 -1.34 16.82
CA PRO A 43 -10.18 -1.05 17.03
C PRO A 43 -10.94 -0.70 15.75
N THR A 44 -10.27 -0.12 14.75
CA THR A 44 -10.88 0.23 13.46
C THR A 44 -10.41 -0.67 12.34
N VAL A 45 -9.80 -1.82 12.65
CA VAL A 45 -9.29 -2.82 11.68
C VAL A 45 -8.51 -2.21 10.51
N THR A 46 -7.79 -1.12 10.75
CA THR A 46 -7.13 -0.34 9.70
C THR A 46 -5.63 -0.24 9.98
N GLN A 47 -4.82 -0.44 8.95
CA GLN A 47 -3.40 -0.12 8.91
C GLN A 47 -3.21 1.13 8.05
N PHE A 48 -2.33 2.02 8.52
CA PHE A 48 -1.91 3.22 7.83
C PHE A 48 -0.43 3.11 7.52
N ASP A 49 -0.05 3.27 6.26
CA ASP A 49 1.34 3.19 5.81
C ASP A 49 1.77 4.51 5.17
N PHE A 50 2.86 5.08 5.68
CA PHE A 50 3.57 6.17 5.04
C PHE A 50 4.86 5.64 4.44
N THR A 51 4.96 5.67 3.12
CA THR A 51 6.07 5.05 2.38
C THR A 51 6.80 6.08 1.53
N MET A 52 8.10 6.24 1.77
CA MET A 52 8.99 6.91 0.83
C MET A 52 9.57 5.88 -0.13
N VAL A 53 9.39 6.09 -1.43
CA VAL A 53 9.87 5.20 -2.49
C VAL A 53 10.96 5.92 -3.27
N LEU A 54 12.12 5.29 -3.41
CA LEU A 54 13.24 5.76 -4.21
C LEU A 54 13.38 4.87 -5.45
N LEU A 55 13.30 5.46 -6.64
CA LEU A 55 13.55 4.80 -7.93
C LEU A 55 14.94 5.19 -8.43
N PRO A 56 15.93 4.28 -8.40
CA PRO A 56 17.24 4.53 -9.00
C PRO A 56 17.11 4.64 -10.53
N LYS A 57 17.53 5.77 -11.09
CA LYS A 57 17.74 5.98 -12.52
C LYS A 57 19.23 6.13 -12.78
N THR A 58 19.77 5.26 -13.62
CA THR A 58 21.16 5.37 -14.08
C THR A 58 21.19 6.22 -15.35
N THR A 59 21.83 7.38 -15.28
CA THR A 59 22.09 8.26 -16.43
C THR A 59 23.58 8.29 -16.72
N ARG A 60 23.96 8.51 -17.98
CA ARG A 60 25.37 8.78 -18.34
C ARG A 60 25.58 10.29 -18.33
N ASN A 61 26.57 10.74 -17.57
CA ASN A 61 26.95 12.15 -17.63
C ASN A 61 27.73 12.46 -18.92
N LYS A 62 28.00 13.75 -19.18
CA LYS A 62 28.73 14.23 -20.38
C LYS A 62 30.16 13.66 -20.52
N LEU A 63 30.70 13.05 -19.45
CA LEU A 63 32.02 12.41 -19.40
C LEU A 63 31.95 10.88 -19.50
N GLY A 64 30.77 10.32 -19.80
CA GLY A 64 30.57 8.87 -19.96
C GLY A 64 30.52 8.07 -18.66
N LYS A 65 30.58 8.71 -17.49
CA LYS A 65 30.43 8.04 -16.19
C LYS A 65 28.95 7.83 -15.88
N ASN A 66 28.63 6.65 -15.35
CA ASN A 66 27.30 6.35 -14.84
C ASN A 66 27.08 7.14 -13.54
N VAL A 67 26.00 7.91 -13.50
CA VAL A 67 25.50 8.60 -12.30
C VAL A 67 24.16 7.98 -11.96
N THR A 68 23.99 7.59 -10.69
CA THR A 68 22.70 7.07 -10.20
C THR A 68 21.98 8.20 -9.48
N GLU A 69 20.88 8.64 -10.05
CA GLU A 69 19.96 9.59 -9.42
C GLU A 69 18.77 8.82 -8.85
N HIS A 70 18.14 9.35 -7.80
CA HIS A 70 16.95 8.74 -7.20
C HIS A 70 15.75 9.66 -7.40
N GLU A 71 14.73 9.16 -8.10
CA GLU A 71 13.41 9.79 -8.12
C GLU A 71 12.65 9.39 -6.86
N ASN A 72 12.12 10.38 -6.14
CA ASN A 72 11.51 10.17 -4.83
C ASN A 72 9.99 10.39 -4.91
N THR A 73 9.22 9.41 -4.46
CA THR A 73 7.76 9.56 -4.27
C THR A 73 7.40 9.31 -2.80
N HIS A 74 6.37 10.02 -2.34
CA HIS A 74 5.78 9.81 -1.01
C HIS A 74 4.39 9.25 -1.21
N GLU A 75 4.17 8.05 -0.69
CA GLU A 75 2.94 7.29 -0.80
C GLU A 75 2.30 7.19 0.58
N LEU A 76 0.98 7.28 0.60
CA LEU A 76 0.19 7.22 1.79
C LEU A 76 -0.99 6.28 1.54
N GLU A 77 -1.03 5.19 2.29
CA GLU A 77 -1.93 4.05 2.04
C GLU A 77 -2.71 3.72 3.31
N LEU A 78 -3.97 3.34 3.13
CA LEU A 78 -4.80 2.73 4.19
C LEU A 78 -5.20 1.33 3.72
N GLU A 79 -4.98 0.36 4.58
CA GLU A 79 -5.35 -1.04 4.33
C GLU A 79 -6.31 -1.51 5.42
N ILE A 80 -7.35 -2.22 5.02
CA ILE A 80 -8.26 -2.88 5.95
C ILE A 80 -7.74 -4.30 6.25
N ASP A 81 -7.92 -4.78 7.48
CA ASP A 81 -7.60 -6.16 7.84
C ASP A 81 -8.43 -7.13 6.98
N THR A 82 -7.73 -7.86 6.10
CA THR A 82 -8.35 -8.76 5.14
C THR A 82 -9.09 -9.90 5.83
N LYS A 83 -8.59 -10.41 6.96
CA LYS A 83 -9.24 -11.50 7.69
C LYS A 83 -10.57 -11.04 8.28
N GLU A 84 -10.61 -9.83 8.83
CA GLU A 84 -11.84 -9.28 9.39
C GLU A 84 -12.87 -8.97 8.31
N ILE A 85 -12.43 -8.47 7.14
CA ILE A 85 -13.33 -8.26 6.00
C ILE A 85 -13.92 -9.57 5.47
N PHE A 86 -13.12 -10.62 5.28
CA PHE A 86 -13.65 -11.90 4.79
C PHE A 86 -14.57 -12.57 5.81
N LYS A 87 -14.25 -12.49 7.11
CA LYS A 87 -15.18 -12.95 8.16
C LYS A 87 -16.51 -12.19 8.13
N GLY A 88 -16.46 -10.86 8.00
CA GLY A 88 -17.66 -10.05 7.86
C GLY A 88 -18.49 -10.45 6.64
N PHE A 89 -17.82 -10.67 5.51
CA PHE A 89 -18.45 -11.11 4.27
C PHE A 89 -19.10 -12.49 4.40
N ASP A 90 -18.41 -13.46 5.03
CA ASP A 90 -18.95 -14.80 5.26
C ASP A 90 -20.23 -14.76 6.11
N LYS A 91 -20.30 -13.87 7.11
CA LYS A 91 -21.50 -13.69 7.95
C LYS A 91 -22.70 -13.08 7.21
N ILE A 92 -22.45 -12.18 6.25
CA ILE A 92 -23.51 -11.72 5.36
C ILE A 92 -24.00 -12.87 4.50
N ARG A 93 -23.07 -13.68 3.96
CA ARG A 93 -23.39 -14.80 3.06
C ARG A 93 -24.20 -15.89 3.75
N ASP A 94 -23.89 -16.22 4.99
CA ASP A 94 -24.59 -17.25 5.77
C ASP A 94 -25.83 -16.74 6.52
N GLY A 95 -26.06 -15.41 6.51
CA GLY A 95 -27.20 -14.76 7.13
C GLY A 95 -27.11 -14.62 8.66
N SER A 96 -25.96 -14.92 9.27
CA SER A 96 -25.77 -14.81 10.72
C SER A 96 -25.63 -13.36 11.22
N ASP A 97 -25.15 -12.46 10.37
CA ASP A 97 -24.98 -11.03 10.67
C ASP A 97 -24.99 -10.23 9.37
N THR A 98 -26.05 -9.46 9.15
CA THR A 98 -26.23 -8.68 7.91
C THR A 98 -25.55 -7.32 7.95
N ILE A 99 -25.00 -6.88 9.09
CA ILE A 99 -24.54 -5.49 9.30
C ILE A 99 -23.01 -5.41 9.43
N ARG A 100 -22.37 -6.45 9.97
CA ARG A 100 -20.93 -6.40 10.31
C ARG A 100 -20.01 -6.01 9.16
N PHE A 101 -20.24 -6.53 7.95
CA PHE A 101 -19.41 -6.17 6.80
C PHE A 101 -19.59 -4.70 6.41
N GLU A 102 -20.82 -4.18 6.46
CA GLU A 102 -21.11 -2.78 6.16
C GLU A 102 -20.41 -1.84 7.15
N GLU A 103 -20.44 -2.16 8.45
CA GLU A 103 -19.72 -1.40 9.49
C GLU A 103 -18.20 -1.36 9.23
N LEU A 104 -17.60 -2.49 8.85
CA LEU A 104 -16.17 -2.57 8.58
C LEU A 104 -15.77 -1.67 7.40
N VAL A 105 -16.58 -1.70 6.33
CA VAL A 105 -16.39 -0.84 5.16
C VAL A 105 -16.59 0.63 5.52
N GLU A 106 -17.62 0.96 6.30
CA GLU A 106 -17.90 2.33 6.73
C GLU A 106 -16.77 2.91 7.57
N VAL A 107 -16.29 2.17 8.57
CA VAL A 107 -15.18 2.58 9.43
C VAL A 107 -13.91 2.84 8.61
N PHE A 108 -13.61 1.99 7.63
CA PHE A 108 -12.47 2.17 6.74
C PHE A 108 -12.57 3.44 5.89
N LEU A 109 -13.73 3.69 5.28
CA LEU A 109 -13.96 4.92 4.52
C LEU A 109 -13.93 6.17 5.41
N ASN A 110 -14.41 6.08 6.65
CA ASN A 110 -14.32 7.16 7.62
C ASN A 110 -12.86 7.49 7.99
N ASN A 111 -12.01 6.48 8.18
CA ASN A 111 -10.57 6.69 8.39
C ASN A 111 -9.92 7.38 7.19
N ALA A 112 -10.28 6.98 5.96
CA ALA A 112 -9.79 7.63 4.75
C ALA A 112 -10.23 9.11 4.63
N ARG A 113 -11.47 9.44 5.00
CA ARG A 113 -11.97 10.83 5.05
C ARG A 113 -11.23 11.66 6.08
N CYS A 114 -11.05 11.14 7.30
CA CYS A 114 -10.30 11.82 8.36
C CYS A 114 -8.88 12.19 7.91
N LEU A 115 -8.22 11.25 7.24
CA LEU A 115 -6.88 11.43 6.71
C LEU A 115 -6.84 12.47 5.58
N ASN A 116 -7.73 12.38 4.60
CA ASN A 116 -7.79 13.34 3.50
C ASN A 116 -8.08 14.77 3.99
N ASN A 117 -8.98 14.92 4.97
CA ASN A 117 -9.26 16.20 5.61
C ASN A 117 -8.03 16.77 6.30
N ARG A 118 -7.26 15.93 7.01
CA ARG A 118 -6.04 16.36 7.70
C ARG A 118 -4.96 16.79 6.71
N VAL A 119 -4.72 15.99 5.67
CA VAL A 119 -3.70 16.30 4.65
C VAL A 119 -4.08 17.57 3.89
N THR A 120 -5.35 17.72 3.51
CA THR A 120 -5.85 18.93 2.84
C THR A 120 -5.66 20.16 3.73
N LYS A 121 -5.99 20.09 5.01
CA LYS A 121 -5.76 21.20 5.96
C LYS A 121 -4.28 21.57 6.12
N LEU A 122 -3.37 20.60 6.04
CA LEU A 122 -1.93 20.86 6.09
C LEU A 122 -1.41 21.49 4.79
N ALA A 123 -2.00 21.14 3.64
CA ALA A 123 -1.62 21.65 2.33
C ALA A 123 -2.22 23.03 2.00
N SER A 124 -3.31 23.42 2.68
CA SER A 124 -4.01 24.70 2.45
C SER A 124 -3.60 25.84 3.41
N LYS A 125 -2.51 25.66 4.17
CA LYS A 125 -1.87 26.73 4.94
C LYS A 125 -0.78 27.38 4.13
#